data_AF-A0A1Q9A268-F1
#
_entry.id   AF-A0A1Q9A268-F1
#
_cell.length_a   1.000
_cell.length_b   1.000
_cell.length_c   1.000
_cell.angle_alpha   90.00
_cell.angle_beta   90.00
_cell.angle_gamma   90.00
#
_symmetry.space_group_name_H-M   'P 1'
#
loop_
_entity.id
_entity.type
_entity.pdbx_description
1 polymer ?
#
loop_
_entity_poly.entity_id
_entity_poly.type
_entity_poly.pdbx_seq_one_letter_code
_entity_poly.pdbx_strand_id
1 'polypeptide(L)'
;MPLEKSDIDFVCNSVRFTGKYTDHGQTWSDLQIMTLAKARTMDKGGRAEQFLNHYLAGSGEPINFSLRTLMEEDPGVRARIFGAINAARAQAKKPGLEHSRDAPVLSQPSPVSSGSVDIPQKYFQNHDWQFATGSLNVNWQFIEEISRNGVVMMKVEVWTSNIYRWHPEEARRTQCVHQTAVNLQNPKQESYFPIDESVHGSGMLPGLVTPDYSKKKTTNYKPAKDFLMVAKPEAILVPKVAPSR
;
A
#
# COMPACT_ATOMS: atom_id res chain seq x y z
N MET A 1 11.43 -17.62 -5.45
CA MET A 1 12.49 -16.65 -5.09
C MET A 1 12.00 -15.26 -5.46
N PRO A 2 12.19 -14.24 -4.61
CA PRO A 2 11.85 -12.87 -4.99
C PRO A 2 12.73 -12.43 -6.17
N LEU A 3 12.14 -11.79 -7.19
CA LEU A 3 12.86 -11.28 -8.35
C LEU A 3 13.94 -10.27 -7.92
N GLU A 4 15.07 -10.26 -8.62
CA GLU A 4 16.10 -9.25 -8.43
C GLU A 4 15.69 -7.93 -9.08
N LYS A 5 16.31 -6.82 -8.65
CA LYS A 5 16.04 -5.50 -9.24
C LYS A 5 16.34 -5.49 -10.74
N SER A 6 17.44 -6.12 -11.14
CA SER A 6 17.86 -6.30 -12.54
C SER A 6 16.80 -6.97 -13.40
N ASP A 7 16.15 -8.01 -12.88
CA ASP A 7 15.07 -8.72 -13.61
C ASP A 7 13.86 -7.81 -13.82
N ILE A 8 13.46 -7.09 -12.77
CA ILE A 8 12.31 -6.18 -12.82
C ILE A 8 12.60 -5.02 -13.78
N ASP A 9 13.78 -4.42 -13.69
CA ASP A 9 14.22 -3.34 -14.58
C ASP A 9 14.34 -3.82 -16.04
N PHE A 10 14.83 -5.04 -16.28
CA PHE A 10 14.87 -5.65 -17.61
C PHE A 10 13.47 -5.80 -18.21
N VAL A 11 12.49 -6.24 -17.43
CA VAL A 11 11.09 -6.33 -17.88
C VAL A 11 10.53 -4.95 -18.20
N CYS A 12 10.70 -3.96 -17.32
CA CYS A 12 10.28 -2.59 -17.56
C CYS A 12 10.88 -2.02 -18.86
N ASN A 13 12.18 -2.24 -19.09
CA ASN A 13 12.86 -1.78 -20.30
C ASN A 13 12.39 -2.53 -21.56
N SER A 14 12.12 -3.83 -21.46
CA SER A 14 11.61 -4.64 -22.57
C SER A 14 10.22 -4.19 -23.01
N VAL A 15 9.34 -3.85 -22.07
CA VAL A 15 8.01 -3.29 -22.38
C VAL A 15 8.15 -1.94 -23.08
N ARG A 16 9.01 -1.05 -22.59
CA ARG A 16 9.26 0.26 -23.22
C ARG A 16 9.86 0.14 -24.62
N PHE A 17 10.79 -0.80 -24.81
CA PHE A 17 11.38 -1.09 -26.11
C PHE A 17 10.32 -1.60 -27.09
N THR A 18 9.49 -2.54 -26.64
CA THR A 18 8.38 -3.08 -27.44
C THR A 18 7.41 -1.96 -27.83
N GLY A 19 7.02 -1.11 -26.88
CA GLY A 19 6.17 0.04 -27.13
C GLY A 19 6.72 0.92 -28.25
N LYS A 20 8.00 1.31 -28.16
CA LYS A 20 8.66 2.10 -29.21
C LYS A 20 8.67 1.38 -30.57
N TYR A 21 8.88 0.07 -30.59
CA TYR A 21 8.90 -0.72 -31.83
C TYR A 21 7.50 -0.80 -32.48
N THR A 22 6.44 -0.79 -31.68
CA THR A 22 5.04 -0.84 -32.12
C THR A 22 4.39 0.54 -32.25
N ASP A 23 5.19 1.62 -32.38
CA ASP A 23 4.72 3.01 -32.47
C ASP A 23 3.85 3.48 -31.28
N HIS A 24 4.07 2.86 -30.11
CA HIS A 24 3.46 3.21 -28.85
C HIS A 24 4.36 4.12 -28.01
N GLY A 25 3.73 5.05 -27.28
CA GLY A 25 4.37 6.03 -26.43
C GLY A 25 4.68 5.52 -25.01
N GLN A 26 5.24 6.43 -24.22
CA GLN A 26 5.60 6.16 -22.83
C GLN A 26 4.38 5.82 -21.97
N THR A 27 3.25 6.53 -22.12
CA THR A 27 2.04 6.29 -21.32
C THR A 27 1.47 4.89 -21.56
N TRP A 28 1.46 4.41 -22.80
CA TRP A 28 1.08 3.04 -23.11
C TRP A 28 2.01 2.03 -22.44
N SER A 29 3.32 2.22 -22.58
CA SER A 29 4.33 1.34 -21.99
C SER A 29 4.19 1.29 -20.46
N ASP A 30 3.96 2.45 -19.86
CA ASP A 30 3.78 2.58 -18.43
C ASP A 30 2.51 1.84 -17.95
N LEU A 31 1.40 1.94 -18.68
CA LEU A 31 0.19 1.17 -18.39
C LEU A 31 0.39 -0.34 -18.52
N GLN A 32 1.18 -0.80 -19.51
CA GLN A 32 1.51 -2.22 -19.67
C GLN A 32 2.39 -2.74 -18.52
N ILE A 33 3.35 -1.93 -18.05
CA ILE A 33 4.16 -2.26 -16.87
C ILE A 33 3.26 -2.43 -15.64
N MET A 34 2.32 -1.50 -15.39
CA MET A 34 1.38 -1.63 -14.27
C MET A 34 0.48 -2.86 -14.41
N THR A 35 0.02 -3.15 -15.63
CA THR A 35 -0.81 -4.33 -15.94
C THR A 35 -0.05 -5.63 -15.66
N LEU A 36 1.22 -5.71 -16.06
CA LEU A 36 2.06 -6.86 -15.81
C LEU A 36 2.39 -7.02 -14.33
N ALA A 37 2.72 -5.92 -13.63
CA ALA A 37 2.94 -5.95 -12.19
C ALA A 37 1.71 -6.49 -11.46
N LYS A 38 0.52 -5.94 -11.78
CA LYS A 38 -0.77 -6.41 -11.26
C LYS A 38 -0.95 -7.92 -11.46
N ALA A 39 -0.80 -8.39 -12.70
CA ALA A 39 -1.01 -9.80 -13.05
C ALA A 39 -0.01 -10.77 -12.39
N ARG A 40 1.17 -10.28 -11.96
CA ARG A 40 2.23 -11.11 -11.37
C ARG A 40 2.24 -11.10 -9.86
N THR A 41 1.78 -10.02 -9.22
CA THR A 41 1.95 -9.84 -7.77
C THR A 41 0.64 -9.71 -7.01
N MET A 42 -0.49 -9.51 -7.68
CA MET A 42 -1.78 -9.26 -7.02
C MET A 42 -2.76 -10.39 -7.33
N ASP A 43 -3.49 -10.81 -6.29
CA ASP A 43 -4.55 -11.79 -6.44
C ASP A 43 -5.72 -11.17 -7.22
N LYS A 44 -6.29 -11.94 -8.15
CA LYS A 44 -7.45 -11.51 -8.94
C LYS A 44 -8.66 -11.27 -8.01
N GLY A 45 -9.20 -10.06 -8.04
CA GLY A 45 -10.26 -9.60 -7.15
C GLY A 45 -9.79 -9.24 -5.74
N GLY A 46 -8.50 -9.37 -5.43
CA GLY A 46 -7.90 -8.98 -4.16
C GLY A 46 -7.88 -7.46 -3.95
N ARG A 47 -7.56 -7.03 -2.73
CA ARG A 47 -7.52 -5.62 -2.35
C ARG A 47 -6.43 -4.85 -3.06
N ALA A 48 -5.27 -5.47 -3.27
CA ALA A 48 -4.18 -4.86 -4.01
C ALA A 48 -4.61 -4.52 -5.44
N GLU A 49 -5.30 -5.46 -6.09
CA GLU A 49 -5.85 -5.24 -7.43
C GLU A 49 -6.89 -4.12 -7.43
N GLN A 50 -7.82 -4.13 -6.48
CA GLN A 50 -8.86 -3.10 -6.35
C GLN A 50 -8.27 -1.71 -6.14
N PHE A 51 -7.28 -1.56 -5.25
CA PHE A 51 -6.65 -0.28 -4.93
C PHE A 51 -5.85 0.24 -6.13
N LEU A 52 -5.11 -0.64 -6.82
CA LEU A 52 -4.41 -0.28 -8.03
C LEU A 52 -5.37 0.12 -9.16
N ASN A 53 -6.45 -0.62 -9.37
CA ASN A 53 -7.45 -0.28 -10.39
C ASN A 53 -8.10 1.07 -10.07
N HIS A 54 -8.40 1.36 -8.80
CA HIS A 54 -8.94 2.66 -8.37
C HIS A 54 -7.95 3.81 -8.62
N TYR A 55 -6.67 3.61 -8.28
CA TYR A 55 -5.60 4.55 -8.60
C TYR A 55 -5.55 4.88 -10.09
N LEU A 56 -5.53 3.84 -10.94
CA LEU A 56 -5.46 3.97 -12.41
C LEU A 56 -6.76 4.53 -13.02
N ALA A 57 -7.91 4.33 -12.38
CA ALA A 57 -9.17 4.93 -12.81
C ALA A 57 -9.18 6.45 -12.62
N GLY A 58 -8.33 6.99 -11.73
CA GLY A 58 -8.08 8.42 -11.61
C GLY A 58 -9.20 9.22 -10.92
N SER A 59 -10.03 8.55 -10.12
CA SER A 59 -11.12 9.24 -9.39
C SER A 59 -10.56 10.19 -8.32
N GLY A 60 -9.55 9.73 -7.56
CA GLY A 60 -9.04 10.41 -6.37
C GLY A 60 -9.97 10.29 -5.16
N GLU A 61 -11.09 9.58 -5.29
CA GLU A 61 -12.08 9.42 -4.23
C GLU A 61 -11.53 8.55 -3.09
N PRO A 62 -11.85 8.84 -1.82
CA PRO A 62 -11.39 8.02 -0.71
C PRO A 62 -11.89 6.57 -0.80
N ILE A 63 -11.01 5.61 -0.53
CA ILE A 63 -11.39 4.21 -0.30
C ILE A 63 -11.54 4.00 1.21
N ASN A 64 -12.71 3.52 1.61
CA ASN A 64 -12.96 3.12 2.99
C ASN A 64 -12.62 1.65 3.19
N PHE A 65 -11.96 1.31 4.29
CA PHE A 65 -11.72 -0.07 4.71
C PHE A 65 -11.83 -0.22 6.23
N SER A 66 -11.93 -1.47 6.70
CA SER A 66 -12.02 -1.77 8.13
C SER A 66 -10.67 -2.18 8.69
N LEU A 67 -10.24 -1.54 9.79
CA LEU A 67 -9.05 -1.95 10.52
C LEU A 67 -9.26 -3.28 11.23
N ARG A 68 -10.48 -3.57 11.69
CA ARG A 68 -10.84 -4.88 12.24
C ARG A 68 -10.59 -5.98 11.21
N THR A 69 -11.14 -5.86 10.01
CA THR A 69 -10.94 -6.85 8.95
C THR A 69 -9.46 -7.00 8.60
N LEU A 70 -8.72 -5.90 8.50
CA LEU A 70 -7.28 -5.94 8.25
C LEU A 70 -6.53 -6.73 9.34
N MET A 71 -6.84 -6.49 10.62
CA MET A 71 -6.20 -7.19 11.73
C MET A 71 -6.63 -8.66 11.86
N GLU A 72 -7.83 -9.01 11.39
CA GLU A 72 -8.31 -10.40 11.36
C GLU A 72 -7.56 -11.20 10.29
N GLU A 73 -7.30 -10.59 9.14
CA GLU A 73 -6.66 -11.24 7.99
C GLU A 73 -5.13 -11.11 7.96
N ASP A 74 -4.56 -10.17 8.70
CA ASP A 74 -3.10 -10.00 8.85
C ASP A 74 -2.68 -10.05 10.33
N PRO A 75 -2.27 -11.23 10.82
CA PRO A 75 -1.80 -11.41 12.19
C PRO A 75 -0.58 -10.56 12.55
N GLY A 76 0.27 -10.24 11.56
CA GLY A 76 1.46 -9.41 11.75
C GLY A 76 1.10 -7.97 12.08
N VAL A 77 0.13 -7.40 11.35
CA VAL A 77 -0.40 -6.07 11.64
C VAL A 77 -1.08 -6.03 13.01
N ARG A 78 -1.93 -7.03 13.30
CA ARG A 78 -2.58 -7.14 14.62
C ARG A 78 -1.57 -7.16 15.76
N ALA A 79 -0.54 -7.99 15.65
CA ALA A 79 0.52 -8.08 16.65
C ALA A 79 1.27 -6.75 16.82
N ARG A 80 1.55 -6.04 15.71
CA ARG A 80 2.20 -4.73 15.74
C ARG A 80 1.35 -3.69 16.47
N ILE A 81 0.05 -3.59 16.17
CA ILE A 81 -0.89 -2.68 16.83
C ILE A 81 -0.97 -3.00 18.33
N PHE A 82 -1.23 -4.26 18.67
CA PHE A 82 -1.39 -4.66 20.08
C PHE A 82 -0.12 -4.44 20.88
N GLY A 83 1.04 -4.76 20.33
CA GLY A 83 2.34 -4.57 20.97
C GLY A 83 2.65 -3.09 21.20
N ALA A 84 2.40 -2.23 20.21
CA ALA A 84 2.66 -0.79 20.34
C ALA A 84 1.75 -0.13 21.39
N ILE A 85 0.46 -0.46 21.40
CA ILE A 85 -0.50 0.08 22.39
C ILE A 85 -0.13 -0.40 23.80
N ASN A 86 0.17 -1.69 23.99
CA ASN A 86 0.62 -2.21 25.28
C ASN A 86 1.91 -1.53 25.76
N ALA A 87 2.90 -1.35 24.88
CA ALA A 87 4.15 -0.68 25.22
C ALA A 87 3.92 0.77 25.66
N ALA A 88 3.10 1.53 24.92
CA ALA A 88 2.74 2.90 25.26
C ALA A 88 2.04 3.00 26.63
N ARG A 89 1.12 2.07 26.91
CA ARG A 89 0.41 2.00 28.20
C ARG A 89 1.29 1.55 29.37
N ALA A 90 2.32 0.73 29.10
CA ALA A 90 3.24 0.24 30.12
C ALA A 90 4.31 1.28 30.51
N GLN A 91 4.81 2.08 29.56
CA GLN A 91 5.83 3.10 29.83
C GLN A 91 5.36 4.17 30.82
N ALA A 92 4.08 4.50 30.81
CA ALA A 92 3.51 5.43 31.77
C ALA A 92 3.41 4.88 33.22
N LYS A 93 3.70 3.59 33.43
CA LYS A 93 3.72 2.96 34.76
C LYS A 93 5.12 2.84 35.38
N LYS A 94 6.19 3.36 34.78
CA LYS A 94 7.52 3.36 35.42
C LYS A 94 7.76 4.68 36.17
N PRO A 95 7.68 4.71 37.52
CA PRO A 95 8.16 5.83 38.30
C PRO A 95 9.65 5.63 38.63
N GLY A 96 10.45 6.69 38.50
CA GLY A 96 11.70 6.82 39.25
C GLY A 96 12.96 6.33 38.54
N LEU A 97 13.64 7.26 37.89
CA LEU A 97 15.11 7.29 37.84
C LEU A 97 15.61 8.73 37.87
N GLU A 98 15.10 9.53 38.82
CA GLU A 98 15.79 10.73 39.28
C GLU A 98 15.80 10.73 40.80
N HIS A 99 17.00 10.55 41.36
CA HIS A 99 17.30 10.73 42.78
C HIS A 99 17.21 12.22 43.12
N SER A 100 16.10 12.66 43.70
CA SER A 100 16.05 13.89 44.51
C SER A 100 15.10 13.68 45.68
N ARG A 101 15.64 13.80 46.89
CA ARG A 101 14.98 13.42 48.15
C ARG A 101 13.98 14.44 48.70
N ASP A 102 13.77 15.58 48.04
CA ASP A 102 12.99 16.69 48.62
C ASP A 102 12.06 17.37 47.60
N ALA A 103 11.05 16.67 47.07
CA ALA A 103 9.98 17.30 46.29
C ALA A 103 8.59 16.73 46.61
N PRO A 104 7.54 17.58 46.70
CA PRO A 104 6.18 17.14 46.99
C PRO A 104 5.64 16.23 45.88
N VAL A 105 4.82 15.26 46.28
CA VAL A 105 4.18 14.23 45.45
C VAL A 105 3.42 14.88 44.27
N LEU A 106 4.11 15.06 43.15
CA LEU A 106 3.53 15.48 41.88
C LEU A 106 3.06 14.22 41.14
N SER A 107 1.73 14.14 41.01
CA SER A 107 0.94 13.36 40.06
C SER A 107 1.70 12.29 39.27
N GLN A 108 1.43 11.01 39.57
CA GLN A 108 1.84 9.90 38.71
C GLN A 108 1.44 10.21 37.24
N PRO A 109 2.34 10.05 36.26
CA PRO A 109 1.98 10.26 34.86
C PRO A 109 0.83 9.31 34.53
N SER A 110 -0.32 9.88 34.16
CA SER A 110 -1.46 9.10 33.75
C SER A 110 -1.10 8.28 32.52
N PRO A 111 -1.55 7.02 32.42
CA PRO A 111 -1.22 6.20 31.28
C PRO A 111 -1.69 6.84 29.98
N VAL A 112 -0.80 6.85 28.97
CA VAL A 112 -1.05 7.43 27.65
C VAL A 112 -2.43 6.99 27.17
N SER A 113 -3.30 7.96 26.90
CA SER A 113 -4.69 7.74 26.50
C SER A 113 -4.87 7.68 24.98
N SER A 114 -3.87 8.08 24.19
CA SER A 114 -3.92 8.05 22.73
C SER A 114 -2.54 8.07 22.10
N GLY A 115 -2.42 7.63 20.85
CA GLY A 115 -1.19 7.72 20.09
C GLY A 115 -1.33 7.26 18.64
N SER A 116 -0.20 7.07 17.98
CA SER A 116 -0.12 6.50 16.63
C SER A 116 0.76 5.25 16.63
N VAL A 117 0.44 4.31 15.76
CA VAL A 117 1.22 3.10 15.49
C VAL A 117 1.62 3.10 14.03
N ASP A 118 2.93 3.22 13.79
CA ASP A 118 3.48 3.05 12.44
C ASP A 118 3.64 1.56 12.13
N ILE A 119 3.10 1.16 10.98
CA ILE A 119 3.07 -0.20 10.45
C ILE A 119 3.78 -0.20 9.09
N PRO A 120 5.13 -0.32 9.07
CA PRO A 120 5.87 -0.46 7.82
C PRO A 120 5.61 -1.83 7.16
N GLN A 121 5.88 -1.93 5.85
CA GLN A 121 5.54 -3.10 5.02
C GLN A 121 6.03 -4.44 5.58
N LYS A 122 7.16 -4.44 6.33
CA LYS A 122 7.77 -5.63 6.92
C LYS A 122 6.93 -6.33 8.00
N TYR A 123 5.91 -5.64 8.54
CA TYR A 123 5.01 -6.23 9.54
C TYR A 123 3.77 -6.88 8.92
N PHE A 124 3.53 -6.70 7.62
CA PHE A 124 2.46 -7.38 6.93
C PHE A 124 2.86 -8.83 6.66
N GLN A 125 1.98 -9.76 7.03
CA GLN A 125 2.10 -11.19 6.69
C GLN A 125 1.17 -11.57 5.54
N ASN A 126 0.15 -10.75 5.27
CA ASN A 126 -0.76 -10.93 4.16
C ASN A 126 -0.28 -10.08 2.98
N HIS A 127 0.15 -10.73 1.90
CA HIS A 127 0.69 -10.05 0.72
C HIS A 127 -0.33 -9.15 0.01
N ASP A 128 -1.62 -9.50 0.02
CA ASP A 128 -2.67 -8.67 -0.59
C ASP A 128 -2.79 -7.34 0.16
N TRP A 129 -2.83 -7.37 1.50
CA TRP A 129 -2.80 -6.15 2.31
C TRP A 129 -1.48 -5.39 2.21
N GLN A 130 -0.35 -6.10 2.15
CA GLN A 130 0.97 -5.51 1.98
C GLN A 130 1.05 -4.69 0.68
N PHE A 131 0.57 -5.24 -0.44
CA PHE A 131 0.57 -4.54 -1.72
C PHE A 131 -0.54 -3.49 -1.84
N ALA A 132 -1.69 -3.70 -1.18
CA ALA A 132 -2.78 -2.74 -1.19
C ALA A 132 -2.44 -1.45 -0.44
N THR A 133 -1.70 -1.53 0.67
CA THR A 133 -1.51 -0.38 1.57
C THR A 133 -0.07 0.11 1.62
N GLY A 134 0.90 -0.78 1.38
CA GLY A 134 2.31 -0.51 1.58
C GLY A 134 2.65 -0.33 3.06
N SER A 135 2.35 0.84 3.61
CA SER A 135 2.50 1.15 5.04
C SER A 135 1.28 1.88 5.58
N LEU A 136 1.03 1.72 6.87
CA LEU A 136 -0.11 2.33 7.55
C LEU A 136 0.33 3.05 8.83
N ASN A 137 -0.30 4.20 9.11
CA ASN A 137 -0.19 4.88 10.39
C ASN A 137 -1.57 4.80 11.07
N VAL A 138 -1.66 4.04 12.16
CA VAL A 138 -2.93 3.79 12.85
C VAL A 138 -2.97 4.60 14.12
N ASN A 139 -3.90 5.55 14.16
CA ASN A 139 -4.20 6.29 15.38
C ASN A 139 -5.02 5.41 16.32
N TRP A 140 -4.85 5.62 17.62
CA TRP A 140 -5.61 4.92 18.63
C TRP A 140 -5.92 5.81 19.83
N GLN A 141 -7.01 5.48 20.51
CA GLN A 141 -7.43 6.10 21.75
C GLN A 141 -7.95 5.04 22.72
N PHE A 142 -7.48 5.08 23.96
CA PHE A 142 -7.97 4.25 25.05
C PHE A 142 -9.37 4.69 25.48
N ILE A 143 -10.27 3.73 25.62
CA ILE A 143 -11.63 3.97 26.12
C ILE A 143 -11.73 3.49 27.57
N GLU A 144 -11.53 2.18 27.80
CA GLU A 144 -11.76 1.55 29.10
C GLU A 144 -10.98 0.24 29.24
N GLU A 145 -10.76 -0.20 30.50
CA GLU A 145 -10.29 -1.55 30.79
C GLU A 145 -11.49 -2.44 31.10
N ILE A 146 -11.52 -3.61 30.47
CA ILE A 146 -12.57 -4.61 30.62
C ILE A 146 -11.94 -5.85 31.23
N SER A 147 -12.46 -6.30 32.36
CA SER A 147 -12.10 -7.60 32.94
C SER A 147 -13.16 -8.63 32.55
N ARG A 148 -12.76 -9.70 31.87
CA ARG A 148 -13.63 -10.84 31.54
C ARG A 148 -12.91 -12.13 31.86
N ASN A 149 -13.51 -12.97 32.71
CA ASN A 149 -12.98 -14.30 33.07
C ASN A 149 -11.52 -14.26 33.56
N GLY A 150 -11.15 -13.23 34.34
CA GLY A 150 -9.78 -13.06 34.85
C GLY A 150 -8.78 -12.48 33.84
N VAL A 151 -9.18 -12.25 32.58
CA VAL A 151 -8.36 -11.59 31.56
C VAL A 151 -8.70 -10.11 31.52
N VAL A 152 -7.68 -9.26 31.68
CA VAL A 152 -7.81 -7.81 31.51
C VAL A 152 -7.55 -7.46 30.04
N MET A 153 -8.55 -6.86 29.42
CA MET A 153 -8.51 -6.35 28.05
C MET A 153 -8.61 -4.82 28.09
N MET A 154 -7.99 -4.15 27.13
CA MET A 154 -8.19 -2.73 26.90
C MET A 154 -9.11 -2.57 25.70
N LYS A 155 -10.22 -1.85 25.88
CA LYS A 155 -11.02 -1.39 24.76
C LYS A 155 -10.40 -0.10 24.26
N VAL A 156 -10.01 -0.10 22.99
CA VAL A 156 -9.38 1.04 22.32
C VAL A 156 -10.11 1.31 21.02
N GLU A 157 -10.27 2.58 20.68
CA GLU A 157 -10.69 3.00 19.36
C GLU A 157 -9.47 3.11 18.45
N VAL A 158 -9.57 2.65 17.21
CA VAL A 158 -8.51 2.77 16.20
C VAL A 158 -9.05 3.33 14.88
N TRP A 159 -8.25 4.15 14.20
CA TRP A 159 -8.60 4.72 12.89
C TRP A 159 -7.34 5.06 12.07
N THR A 160 -7.50 5.27 10.77
CA THR A 160 -6.40 5.76 9.93
C THR A 160 -6.91 6.62 8.78
N SER A 161 -6.06 7.57 8.37
CA SER A 161 -6.21 8.36 7.15
C SER A 161 -4.83 8.44 6.51
N ASN A 162 -4.56 7.55 5.56
CA ASN A 162 -3.29 7.47 4.85
C ASN A 162 -3.49 7.85 3.39
N ILE A 163 -2.52 8.52 2.78
CA ILE A 163 -2.53 8.79 1.34
C ILE A 163 -1.92 7.58 0.64
N TYR A 164 -2.69 6.95 -0.26
CA TYR A 164 -2.16 6.00 -1.23
C TYR A 164 -1.39 6.77 -2.30
N ARG A 165 -0.06 6.64 -2.29
CA ARG A 165 0.85 7.28 -3.25
C ARG A 165 2.06 6.42 -3.53
N TRP A 166 2.62 6.59 -4.72
CA TRP A 166 3.83 5.89 -5.14
C TRP A 166 5.07 6.76 -4.92
N HIS A 167 6.14 6.16 -4.42
CA HIS A 167 7.38 6.85 -4.11
C HIS A 167 8.53 6.38 -5.05
N PRO A 168 8.76 7.08 -6.18
CA PRO A 168 9.72 6.65 -7.21
C PRO A 168 11.19 6.89 -6.82
N GLU A 169 11.43 7.86 -5.94
CA GLU A 169 12.78 8.23 -5.49
C GLU A 169 13.33 7.30 -4.40
N GLU A 170 12.46 6.51 -3.76
CA GLU A 170 12.90 5.56 -2.75
C GLU A 170 13.60 4.37 -3.41
N ALA A 171 14.85 4.13 -3.00
CA ALA A 171 15.65 3.01 -3.48
C ALA A 171 15.00 1.67 -3.11
N ARG A 172 14.41 1.01 -4.12
CA ARG A 172 13.77 -0.30 -3.98
C ARG A 172 13.95 -1.14 -5.24
N ARG A 173 13.66 -2.45 -5.14
CA ARG A 173 13.74 -3.39 -6.28
C ARG A 173 12.69 -3.09 -7.37
N THR A 174 11.54 -2.55 -6.98
CA THR A 174 10.42 -2.20 -7.86
C THR A 174 10.44 -0.75 -8.33
N GLN A 175 11.60 -0.09 -8.32
CA GLN A 175 11.69 1.36 -8.59
C GLN A 175 11.09 1.73 -9.97
N CYS A 176 11.34 0.94 -11.01
CA CYS A 176 10.76 1.21 -12.33
C CYS A 176 9.23 1.17 -12.34
N VAL A 177 8.60 0.32 -11.53
CA VAL A 177 7.13 0.24 -11.38
C VAL A 177 6.61 1.47 -10.64
N HIS A 178 7.32 1.94 -9.61
CA HIS A 178 6.94 3.17 -8.90
C HIS A 178 7.06 4.40 -9.79
N GLN A 179 8.13 4.51 -10.58
CA GLN A 179 8.29 5.58 -11.57
C GLN A 179 7.15 5.56 -12.60
N THR A 180 6.83 4.38 -13.08
CA THR A 180 5.73 4.14 -14.02
C THR A 180 4.40 4.65 -13.46
N ALA A 181 4.06 4.28 -12.22
CA ALA A 181 2.83 4.73 -11.57
C ALA A 181 2.76 6.27 -11.50
N VAL A 182 3.83 6.94 -11.08
CA VAL A 182 3.89 8.40 -11.02
C VAL A 182 3.78 9.06 -12.39
N ASN A 183 4.42 8.50 -13.43
CA ASN A 183 4.28 9.01 -14.80
C ASN A 183 2.82 9.01 -15.27
N LEU A 184 2.04 8.00 -14.87
CA LEU A 184 0.62 7.86 -15.24
C LEU A 184 -0.28 8.92 -14.58
N GLN A 185 0.20 9.69 -13.61
CA GLN A 185 -0.52 10.88 -13.12
C GLN A 185 -0.53 12.02 -14.13
N ASN A 186 0.44 12.06 -15.05
CA ASN A 186 0.57 13.06 -16.11
C ASN A 186 0.68 12.37 -17.48
N PRO A 187 -0.37 11.64 -17.89
CA PRO A 187 -0.32 10.89 -19.13
C PRO A 187 -0.23 11.82 -20.33
N LYS A 188 0.53 11.39 -21.34
CA LYS A 188 0.58 12.09 -22.63
C LYS A 188 -0.47 11.51 -23.55
N GLN A 189 -1.10 12.38 -24.35
CA GLN A 189 -1.86 11.92 -25.50
C GLN A 189 -0.94 11.12 -26.42
N GLU A 190 -1.45 10.01 -26.91
CA GLU A 190 -0.74 9.16 -27.84
C GLU A 190 -1.45 9.15 -29.18
N SER A 191 -0.68 9.16 -30.25
CA SER A 191 -1.17 8.76 -31.56
C SER A 191 -0.31 7.63 -32.09
N TYR A 192 -0.94 6.56 -32.55
CA TYR A 192 -0.28 5.35 -33.04
C TYR A 192 -1.04 4.79 -34.25
N PHE A 193 -0.36 3.98 -35.05
CA PHE A 193 -0.96 3.20 -36.12
C PHE A 193 -1.30 1.80 -35.59
N PRO A 194 -2.58 1.39 -35.58
CA PRO A 194 -2.96 0.07 -35.09
C PRO A 194 -2.37 -1.00 -36.01
N ILE A 195 -2.16 -2.18 -35.44
CA ILE A 195 -1.73 -3.35 -36.21
C ILE A 195 -2.86 -3.77 -37.14
N ASP A 196 -2.52 -4.09 -38.40
CA ASP A 196 -3.48 -4.64 -39.34
C ASP A 196 -3.75 -6.12 -39.02
N GLU A 197 -4.86 -6.39 -38.34
CA GLU A 197 -5.30 -7.75 -38.00
C GLU A 197 -5.61 -8.59 -39.25
N SER A 198 -5.85 -7.97 -40.42
CA SER A 198 -6.18 -8.69 -41.66
C SER A 198 -4.96 -9.35 -42.33
N VAL A 199 -3.75 -8.96 -41.94
CA VAL A 199 -2.49 -9.52 -42.48
C VAL A 199 -2.02 -10.75 -41.67
N HIS A 200 -2.72 -11.10 -40.59
CA HIS A 200 -2.34 -12.19 -39.69
C HIS A 200 -2.88 -13.56 -40.15
N GLY A 201 -2.18 -14.16 -41.12
CA GLY A 201 -2.28 -15.60 -41.35
C GLY A 201 -1.64 -16.39 -40.20
N SER A 202 -2.33 -17.43 -39.70
CA SER A 202 -1.81 -18.38 -38.70
C SER A 202 -0.43 -18.92 -39.11
N GLY A 203 0.64 -18.46 -38.46
CA GLY A 203 1.99 -19.01 -38.65
C GLY A 203 3.14 -18.01 -38.83
N MET A 204 2.90 -16.69 -38.82
CA MET A 204 4.02 -15.73 -38.88
C MET A 204 4.80 -15.66 -37.56
N LEU A 205 6.13 -15.65 -37.67
CA LEU A 205 7.07 -15.44 -36.57
C LEU A 205 6.77 -14.10 -35.85
N PRO A 206 6.93 -14.03 -34.52
CA PRO A 206 6.80 -12.78 -33.77
C PRO A 206 7.90 -11.80 -34.20
N GLY A 207 7.59 -10.89 -35.13
CA GLY A 207 8.57 -9.94 -35.67
C GLY A 207 8.17 -9.24 -36.97
N LEU A 208 7.11 -9.68 -37.66
CA LEU A 208 6.61 -9.04 -38.89
C LEU A 208 5.19 -8.49 -38.70
N VAL A 209 5.04 -7.64 -37.70
CA VAL A 209 3.78 -6.93 -37.45
C VAL A 209 3.88 -5.58 -38.16
N THR A 210 3.16 -5.40 -39.27
CA THR A 210 3.13 -4.13 -40.00
C THR A 210 1.99 -3.25 -39.49
N PRO A 211 2.27 -2.02 -39.02
CA PRO A 211 1.23 -1.06 -38.67
C PRO A 211 0.38 -0.68 -39.91
N ASP A 212 -0.92 -0.50 -39.72
CA ASP A 212 -1.79 0.09 -40.72
C ASP A 212 -1.57 1.61 -40.75
N TYR A 213 -0.61 2.07 -41.56
CA TYR A 213 -0.30 3.49 -41.73
C TYR A 213 -1.45 4.31 -42.32
N SER A 214 -2.51 3.66 -42.82
CA SER A 214 -3.70 4.37 -43.31
C SER A 214 -4.65 4.79 -42.18
N LYS A 215 -4.52 4.20 -40.98
CA LYS A 215 -5.41 4.48 -39.83
C LYS A 215 -4.61 5.02 -38.66
N LYS A 216 -4.56 6.34 -38.49
CA LYS A 216 -4.01 6.92 -37.26
C LYS A 216 -5.07 6.88 -36.15
N LYS A 217 -4.78 6.24 -35.02
CA LYS A 217 -5.61 6.31 -33.81
C LYS A 217 -4.98 7.27 -32.81
N THR A 218 -5.82 8.03 -32.12
CA THR A 218 -5.40 8.90 -31.02
C THR A 218 -6.10 8.46 -29.75
N THR A 219 -5.34 8.28 -28.67
CA THR A 219 -5.86 7.86 -27.36
C THR A 219 -5.55 8.91 -26.31
N ASN A 220 -6.59 9.32 -25.59
CA ASN A 220 -6.48 10.18 -24.42
C ASN A 220 -6.58 9.30 -23.18
N TYR A 221 -5.48 9.17 -22.46
CA TYR A 221 -5.42 8.40 -21.23
C TYR A 221 -5.92 9.23 -20.05
N LYS A 222 -6.65 8.59 -19.13
CA LYS A 222 -7.05 9.23 -17.88
C LYS A 222 -5.84 9.31 -16.94
N PRO A 223 -5.61 10.45 -16.28
CA PRO A 223 -4.54 10.55 -15.28
C PRO A 223 -4.88 9.69 -14.08
N ALA A 224 -3.93 8.86 -13.64
CA ALA A 224 -4.01 8.21 -12.35
C ALA A 224 -4.00 9.25 -11.22
N LYS A 225 -4.61 8.93 -10.08
CA LYS A 225 -4.67 9.85 -8.94
C LYS A 225 -4.42 9.14 -7.63
N ASP A 226 -3.60 9.79 -6.80
CA ASP A 226 -3.51 9.46 -5.38
C ASP A 226 -4.90 9.61 -4.73
N PHE A 227 -5.14 8.83 -3.67
CA PHE A 227 -6.39 8.86 -2.95
C PHE A 227 -6.19 8.61 -1.46
N LEU A 228 -7.19 8.96 -0.65
CA LEU A 228 -7.18 8.69 0.78
C LEU A 228 -7.66 7.26 1.07
N MET A 229 -6.85 6.50 1.79
CA MET A 229 -7.24 5.26 2.44
C MET A 229 -7.75 5.61 3.84
N VAL A 230 -9.04 5.37 4.08
CA VAL A 230 -9.71 5.78 5.31
C VAL A 230 -10.23 4.55 6.03
N ALA A 231 -9.81 4.38 7.28
CA ALA A 231 -10.53 3.52 8.21
C ALA A 231 -11.16 4.40 9.27
N LYS A 232 -12.49 4.35 9.36
CA LYS A 232 -13.25 5.08 10.37
C LYS A 232 -12.92 4.56 11.78
N PRO A 233 -13.18 5.35 12.83
CA PRO A 233 -13.01 4.90 14.20
C PRO A 233 -13.76 3.59 14.49
N GLU A 234 -13.02 2.59 14.94
CA GLU A 234 -13.52 1.27 15.29
C GLU A 234 -13.01 0.85 16.68
N ALA A 235 -13.91 0.41 17.56
CA ALA A 235 -13.54 -0.10 18.88
C ALA A 235 -13.05 -1.56 18.82
N ILE A 236 -11.83 -1.82 19.29
CA ILE A 236 -11.19 -3.14 19.30
C ILE A 236 -10.78 -3.51 20.74
N LEU A 237 -10.60 -4.81 20.98
CA LEU A 237 -10.13 -5.32 22.27
C LEU A 237 -8.68 -5.76 22.16
N VAL A 238 -7.82 -5.15 22.97
CA VAL A 238 -6.39 -5.45 23.04
C VAL A 238 -6.11 -6.19 24.35
N PRO A 239 -5.60 -7.42 24.32
CA PRO A 239 -5.17 -8.11 25.53
C PRO A 239 -4.06 -7.32 26.22
N LYS A 240 -4.21 -7.11 27.54
CA LYS A 240 -3.18 -6.48 28.35
C LYS A 240 -2.09 -7.50 28.64
N VAL A 241 -0.91 -7.30 28.07
CA VAL A 241 0.23 -8.19 28.32
C VAL A 241 1.00 -7.64 29.52
N ALA A 242 1.27 -8.48 30.51
CA ALA A 242 2.14 -8.10 31.63
C ALA A 242 3.53 -7.76 31.07
N PRO A 243 4.21 -6.70 31.56
CA PRO A 243 5.57 -6.42 31.13
C PRO A 243 6.44 -7.66 31.42
N SER A 244 7.27 -8.05 30.44
CA SER A 244 8.26 -9.11 30.64
C SER A 244 9.10 -8.77 31.87
N ARG A 245 9.10 -9.68 32.85
CA ARG A 245 9.93 -9.57 34.06
C ARG A 245 11.41 -9.58 33.70
#